data_AF-G3UG63-F1
#
_entry.id   AF-G3UG63-F1
#
_cell.length_a   1.000
_cell.length_b   1.000
_cell.length_c   1.000
_cell.angle_alpha   90.00
_cell.angle_beta   90.00
_cell.angle_gamma   90.00
#
_symmetry.space_group_name_H-M   'P 1'
#
loop_
_entity.id
_entity.type
_entity.pdbx_description
1 polymer ?
#
loop_
_entity_poly.entity_id
_entity_poly.type
_entity_poly.pdbx_seq_one_letter_code
_entity_poly.pdbx_strand_id
1 'polypeptide(L)'
;LTCSEPGPRPREVLYGVAHQQCLQRRRRCELRSLAHTLLGLLRDAQELEGSKPRGRPRPGGASPRVCAACPWGAPPEMQVPSPHHVSSVLCFIPGPSLLPGCPGLEPLRQKLSALQGTHAWILQVPSERLAMDFHEVLADLGSKTLSGLFHAWVRAGLGGRRLVFGGLVGLEPTTLARSLPRLLAQALRAFRLAALAEGELEGP
;
A
#
# COMPACT_ATOMS: atom_id res chain seq x y z
N LEU A 1 21.20 43.73 -40.88
CA LEU A 1 19.80 44.06 -40.54
C LEU A 1 19.11 42.75 -40.22
N THR A 2 18.88 42.54 -38.93
CA THR A 2 18.38 41.31 -38.32
C THR A 2 16.91 41.11 -38.61
N CYS A 3 16.55 39.94 -39.16
CA CYS A 3 15.16 39.52 -39.27
C CYS A 3 14.59 39.35 -37.86
N SER A 4 13.67 40.23 -37.48
CA SER A 4 12.85 40.04 -36.28
C SER A 4 11.71 39.09 -36.63
N GLU A 5 11.67 37.95 -35.94
CA GLU A 5 10.54 37.02 -35.91
C GLU A 5 9.32 37.73 -35.30
N PRO A 6 8.14 37.69 -35.94
CA PRO A 6 6.92 38.23 -35.36
C PRO A 6 6.45 37.33 -34.21
N GLY A 7 6.30 37.90 -33.02
CA GLY A 7 5.77 37.21 -31.84
C GLY A 7 4.34 36.67 -32.05
N PRO A 8 3.94 35.62 -31.31
CA PRO A 8 2.70 34.88 -31.54
C PRO A 8 1.46 35.74 -31.28
N ARG A 9 0.42 35.54 -32.09
CA ARG A 9 -0.81 36.35 -32.07
C ARG A 9 -1.63 36.06 -30.81
N PRO A 10 -2.40 37.02 -30.26
CA PRO A 10 -3.15 36.86 -29.00
C PRO A 10 -4.12 35.66 -28.95
N ARG A 11 -4.65 35.25 -30.11
CA ARG A 11 -5.51 34.05 -30.22
C ARG A 11 -4.74 32.77 -29.96
N GLU A 12 -3.53 32.62 -30.49
CA GLU A 12 -2.68 31.43 -30.30
C GLU A 12 -2.30 31.24 -28.83
N VAL A 13 -2.11 32.35 -28.10
CA VAL A 13 -1.86 32.31 -26.65
C VAL A 13 -3.09 31.81 -25.87
N LEU A 14 -4.30 32.27 -26.22
CA LEU A 14 -5.53 31.78 -25.59
C LEU A 14 -5.80 30.30 -25.89
N TYR A 15 -5.56 29.85 -27.13
CA TYR A 15 -5.66 28.43 -27.49
C TYR A 15 -4.63 27.59 -26.73
N GLY A 16 -3.39 28.08 -26.59
CA GLY A 16 -2.34 27.43 -25.80
C GLY A 16 -2.74 27.27 -24.33
N VAL A 17 -3.25 28.34 -23.70
CA VAL A 17 -3.67 28.29 -22.30
C VAL A 17 -4.89 27.38 -22.10
N ALA A 18 -5.91 27.45 -22.97
CA ALA A 18 -7.07 26.57 -22.91
C ALA A 18 -6.68 25.09 -23.12
N HIS A 19 -5.74 24.83 -24.04
CA HIS A 19 -5.22 23.49 -24.28
C HIS A 19 -4.48 22.94 -23.05
N GLN A 20 -3.63 23.75 -22.40
CA GLN A 20 -2.95 23.36 -21.17
C GLN A 20 -3.94 23.07 -20.03
N GLN A 21 -4.99 23.87 -19.88
CA GLN A 21 -6.04 23.61 -18.89
C GLN A 21 -6.77 22.30 -19.14
N CYS A 22 -7.06 21.96 -20.40
CA CYS A 22 -7.69 20.69 -20.76
C CYS A 22 -6.79 19.50 -20.41
N LEU A 23 -5.49 19.58 -20.71
CA LEU A 23 -4.51 18.53 -20.34
C LEU A 23 -4.43 18.34 -18.82
N GLN A 24 -4.42 19.42 -18.06
CA GLN A 24 -4.43 19.36 -16.59
C GLN A 24 -5.70 18.72 -16.04
N ARG A 25 -6.87 19.06 -16.60
CA ARG A 25 -8.15 18.42 -16.24
C ARG A 25 -8.16 16.94 -16.57
N ARG A 26 -7.66 16.55 -17.74
CA ARG A 26 -7.54 15.14 -18.16
C ARG A 26 -6.66 14.36 -17.19
N ARG A 27 -5.46 14.85 -16.87
CA ARG A 27 -4.57 14.22 -15.88
C ARG A 27 -5.23 14.05 -14.52
N ARG A 28 -6.01 15.04 -14.06
CA ARG A 28 -6.75 14.97 -12.80
C ARG A 28 -7.84 13.90 -12.84
N CYS A 29 -8.54 13.75 -13.96
CA CYS A 29 -9.55 12.69 -14.14
C CYS A 29 -8.89 11.30 -14.20
N GLU A 30 -7.79 11.15 -14.92
CA GLU A 30 -7.02 9.89 -15.00
C GLU A 30 -6.54 9.45 -13.61
N LEU A 31 -5.97 10.37 -12.82
CA LEU A 31 -5.54 10.09 -11.45
C LEU A 31 -6.71 9.72 -10.53
N ARG A 32 -7.86 10.40 -10.67
CA ARG A 32 -9.06 10.05 -9.89
C ARG A 32 -9.57 8.66 -10.26
N SER A 33 -9.60 8.32 -11.54
CA SER A 33 -10.01 6.99 -12.01
C SER A 33 -9.11 5.91 -11.42
N LEU A 34 -7.79 6.07 -11.55
CA LEU A 34 -6.79 5.17 -10.96
C LEU A 34 -6.97 5.01 -9.45
N ALA A 35 -7.19 6.10 -8.72
CA ALA A 35 -7.41 6.05 -7.28
C ALA A 35 -8.68 5.26 -6.92
N HIS A 36 -9.78 5.43 -7.67
CA HIS A 36 -11.01 4.66 -7.43
C HIS A 36 -10.82 3.19 -7.78
N THR A 37 -10.11 2.86 -8.86
CA THR A 37 -9.77 1.47 -9.21
C THR A 37 -8.95 0.82 -8.11
N LEU A 38 -7.92 1.49 -7.60
CA LEU A 38 -7.10 0.97 -6.50
C LEU A 38 -7.90 0.76 -5.22
N LEU A 39 -8.77 1.72 -4.86
CA LEU A 39 -9.65 1.57 -3.70
C LEU A 39 -10.64 0.41 -3.87
N GLY A 40 -11.16 0.19 -5.08
CA GLY A 40 -11.99 -0.96 -5.41
C GLY A 40 -11.25 -2.27 -5.18
N LEU A 41 -10.06 -2.42 -5.80
CA LEU A 41 -9.22 -3.61 -5.64
C LEU A 41 -8.86 -3.91 -4.17
N LEU A 42 -8.55 -2.87 -3.39
CA LEU A 42 -8.25 -3.02 -1.97
C LEU A 42 -9.47 -3.44 -1.16
N ARG A 43 -10.66 -2.94 -1.50
CA ARG A 43 -11.91 -3.34 -0.84
C ARG A 43 -12.31 -4.78 -1.19
N ASP A 44 -12.16 -5.17 -2.46
CA ASP A 44 -12.41 -6.54 -2.90
C ASP A 44 -11.46 -7.53 -2.21
N ALA A 45 -10.19 -7.17 -2.04
CA ALA A 45 -9.23 -7.98 -1.28
C ALA A 45 -9.63 -8.13 0.21
N GLN A 46 -10.16 -7.07 0.82
CA GLN A 46 -10.64 -7.12 2.20
C GLN A 46 -11.90 -7.97 2.36
N GLU A 47 -12.78 -8.06 1.36
CA GLU A 47 -13.94 -8.98 1.36
C GLU A 47 -13.50 -10.45 1.30
N LEU A 48 -12.44 -10.73 0.53
CA LEU A 48 -11.83 -12.06 0.45
C LEU A 48 -11.16 -12.46 1.78
N GLU A 49 -10.55 -11.52 2.50
CA GLU A 49 -9.97 -11.77 3.83
C GLU A 49 -11.00 -11.72 4.98
N GLY A 50 -12.07 -10.95 4.82
CA GLY A 50 -13.13 -10.72 5.81
C GLY A 50 -14.12 -11.88 5.96
N SER A 51 -14.06 -12.86 5.05
CA SER A 51 -14.81 -14.13 5.12
C SER A 51 -14.24 -15.06 6.19
N LYS A 52 -14.15 -14.59 7.44
CA LYS A 52 -13.81 -15.39 8.61
C LYS A 52 -15.04 -16.23 8.99
N PRO A 53 -14.98 -17.57 9.01
CA PRO A 53 -16.12 -18.38 9.43
C PRO A 53 -16.36 -18.12 10.91
N ARG A 54 -17.52 -17.51 11.25
CA ARG A 54 -18.07 -17.56 12.61
C ARG A 54 -18.55 -18.99 12.89
N GLY A 55 -17.60 -19.90 13.08
CA GLY A 55 -17.83 -21.27 13.51
C GLY A 55 -17.33 -21.45 14.94
N ARG A 56 -18.24 -21.40 15.90
CA ARG A 56 -17.98 -21.80 17.30
C ARG A 56 -17.70 -23.31 17.32
N PRO A 57 -16.57 -23.82 17.83
CA PRO A 57 -16.37 -25.26 17.93
C PRO A 57 -17.25 -25.81 19.06
N ARG A 58 -18.09 -26.80 18.73
CA ARG A 58 -18.67 -27.73 19.71
C ARG A 58 -17.84 -29.01 19.67
N PRO A 59 -17.38 -29.56 20.80
CA PRO A 59 -16.68 -30.84 20.82
C PRO A 59 -17.70 -31.98 20.84
N GLY A 60 -17.50 -32.98 20.00
CA GLY A 60 -18.30 -34.21 19.98
C GLY A 60 -17.87 -35.07 18.81
N GLY A 61 -17.03 -36.07 19.09
CA GLY A 61 -16.32 -36.86 18.09
C GLY A 61 -17.15 -37.90 17.35
N ALA A 62 -16.57 -38.40 16.26
CA ALA A 62 -16.66 -39.80 15.84
C ALA A 62 -15.59 -40.10 14.77
N SER A 63 -15.05 -41.31 14.91
CA SER A 63 -13.97 -42.01 14.20
C SER A 63 -14.09 -42.05 12.65
N PRO A 64 -12.99 -42.35 11.91
CA PRO A 64 -12.93 -42.27 10.46
C PRO A 64 -13.46 -43.53 9.78
N ARG A 65 -14.05 -43.38 8.59
CA ARG A 65 -14.25 -44.49 7.66
C ARG A 65 -13.54 -44.21 6.34
N VAL A 66 -12.61 -45.11 6.04
CA VAL A 66 -11.98 -45.33 4.75
C VAL A 66 -13.06 -45.61 3.71
N CYS A 67 -13.04 -44.91 2.58
CA CYS A 67 -13.76 -45.35 1.38
C CYS A 67 -12.73 -45.66 0.28
N ALA A 68 -12.76 -46.92 -0.14
CA ALA A 68 -11.94 -47.50 -1.18
C ALA A 68 -12.36 -46.98 -2.57
N ALA A 69 -11.34 -46.76 -3.42
CA ALA A 69 -11.30 -46.85 -4.88
C ALA A 69 -12.54 -46.44 -5.71
N CYS A 70 -12.39 -45.38 -6.51
CA CYS A 70 -13.20 -45.15 -7.71
C CYS A 70 -12.48 -45.72 -8.96
N PRO A 71 -13.11 -46.60 -9.75
CA PRO A 71 -12.72 -46.83 -11.14
C PRO A 71 -13.59 -45.97 -12.07
N TRP A 72 -12.93 -45.25 -12.98
CA TRP A 72 -13.56 -44.45 -14.03
C TRP A 72 -14.16 -45.33 -15.13
N GLY A 73 -15.33 -44.95 -15.66
CA GLY A 73 -15.90 -45.49 -16.89
C GLY A 73 -17.30 -44.92 -17.18
N ALA A 74 -17.48 -44.27 -18.33
CA ALA A 74 -18.75 -43.70 -18.84
C ALA A 74 -19.31 -44.55 -20.02
N PRO A 75 -20.41 -44.15 -20.71
CA PRO A 75 -21.85 -44.48 -20.53
C PRO A 75 -22.36 -45.39 -21.70
N PRO A 76 -23.66 -45.49 -22.15
CA PRO A 76 -24.95 -44.97 -21.65
C PRO A 76 -26.11 -46.02 -21.60
N GLU A 77 -27.19 -45.76 -20.85
CA GLU A 77 -28.54 -46.11 -21.33
C GLU A 77 -29.63 -45.25 -20.68
N MET A 78 -30.64 -44.98 -21.49
CA MET A 78 -31.69 -43.99 -21.40
C MET A 78 -32.84 -44.48 -20.50
N GLN A 79 -33.24 -43.67 -19.51
CA GLN A 79 -34.64 -43.60 -19.08
C GLN A 79 -34.90 -42.37 -18.19
N VAL A 80 -35.80 -41.53 -18.70
CA VAL A 80 -36.41 -40.40 -17.99
C VAL A 80 -37.69 -40.90 -17.33
N PRO A 81 -37.94 -40.55 -16.06
CA PRO A 81 -39.14 -39.73 -15.81
C PRO A 81 -38.93 -38.63 -14.76
N SER A 82 -39.23 -37.38 -15.20
CA SER A 82 -40.05 -36.33 -14.57
C SER A 82 -39.85 -35.88 -13.09
N PRO A 83 -40.25 -34.63 -12.77
CA PRO A 83 -39.48 -33.72 -11.93
C PRO A 83 -39.98 -33.72 -10.48
N HIS A 84 -39.33 -32.92 -9.65
CA HIS A 84 -39.68 -32.62 -8.24
C HIS A 84 -39.06 -33.53 -7.19
N HIS A 85 -37.73 -33.60 -7.19
CA HIS A 85 -36.98 -33.62 -5.92
C HIS A 85 -35.60 -33.01 -6.14
N VAL A 86 -35.48 -31.68 -5.97
CA VAL A 86 -34.18 -31.02 -5.81
C VAL A 86 -33.63 -31.40 -4.44
N SER A 87 -33.08 -32.61 -4.34
CA SER A 87 -32.15 -32.92 -3.26
C SER A 87 -30.88 -32.13 -3.57
N SER A 88 -30.64 -31.06 -2.83
CA SER A 88 -29.42 -30.27 -2.92
C SER A 88 -28.23 -31.17 -2.58
N VAL A 89 -27.64 -31.80 -3.60
CA VAL A 89 -26.31 -32.35 -3.51
C VAL A 89 -25.38 -31.15 -3.38
N LEU A 90 -25.02 -30.84 -2.13
CA LEU A 90 -23.90 -29.96 -1.84
C LEU A 90 -22.67 -30.65 -2.41
N CYS A 91 -22.24 -30.23 -3.61
CA CYS A 91 -20.87 -30.42 -4.03
C CYS A 91 -20.00 -29.74 -2.97
N PHE A 92 -19.46 -30.52 -2.05
CA PHE A 92 -18.33 -30.12 -1.24
C PHE A 92 -17.19 -29.85 -2.24
N ILE A 93 -17.02 -28.59 -2.62
CA ILE A 93 -15.75 -28.13 -3.17
C ILE A 93 -14.76 -28.28 -2.01
N PRO A 94 -13.77 -29.18 -2.10
CA PRO A 94 -12.73 -29.25 -1.08
C PRO A 94 -12.10 -27.86 -1.01
N GLY A 95 -12.06 -27.27 0.18
CA GLY A 95 -11.32 -26.02 0.41
C GLY A 95 -9.88 -26.18 -0.11
N PRO A 96 -9.21 -25.07 -0.47
CA PRO A 96 -7.91 -25.11 -1.14
C PRO A 96 -6.89 -25.74 -0.20
N SER A 97 -6.75 -27.07 -0.29
CA SER A 97 -5.56 -27.77 0.11
C SER A 97 -4.46 -27.21 -0.76
N LEU A 98 -3.39 -26.71 -0.11
CA LEU A 98 -2.21 -26.10 -0.72
C LEU A 98 -1.91 -26.75 -2.07
N LEU A 99 -2.32 -26.07 -3.14
CA LEU A 99 -1.84 -26.39 -4.47
C LEU A 99 -0.31 -26.23 -4.43
N PRO A 100 0.45 -27.15 -5.02
CA PRO A 100 1.84 -26.88 -5.40
C PRO A 100 1.84 -25.52 -6.10
N GLY A 101 2.66 -24.59 -5.60
CA GLY A 101 2.55 -23.16 -5.85
C GLY A 101 2.20 -22.82 -7.30
N CYS A 102 1.22 -21.92 -7.49
CA CYS A 102 0.73 -21.61 -8.83
C CYS A 102 1.90 -21.21 -9.75
N PRO A 103 2.17 -21.96 -10.83
CA PRO A 103 3.29 -21.67 -11.72
C PRO A 103 3.08 -20.28 -12.34
N GLY A 104 4.07 -19.41 -12.18
CA GLY A 104 4.00 -17.99 -12.61
C GLY A 104 3.77 -16.98 -11.49
N LEU A 105 3.48 -17.41 -10.26
CA LEU A 105 3.47 -16.51 -9.09
C LEU A 105 4.87 -16.25 -8.53
N GLU A 106 5.89 -17.00 -8.93
CA GLU A 106 7.25 -16.86 -8.40
C GLU A 106 7.84 -15.45 -8.58
N PRO A 107 7.70 -14.79 -9.75
CA PRO A 107 8.14 -13.40 -9.91
C PRO A 107 7.39 -12.41 -9.01
N LEU A 108 6.10 -12.67 -8.74
CA LEU A 108 5.30 -11.85 -7.83
C LEU A 108 5.73 -12.07 -6.38
N ARG A 109 5.97 -13.33 -6.00
CA ARG A 109 6.48 -13.72 -4.68
C ARG A 109 7.85 -13.09 -4.41
N GLN A 110 8.73 -13.09 -5.40
CA GLN A 110 10.04 -12.45 -5.32
C GLN A 110 9.94 -10.92 -5.22
N LYS A 111 9.00 -10.29 -5.95
CA LYS A 111 8.71 -8.85 -5.78
C LYS A 111 8.17 -8.55 -4.39
N LEU A 112 7.29 -9.40 -3.87
CA LEU A 112 6.68 -9.22 -2.56
C LEU A 112 7.71 -9.39 -1.45
N SER A 113 8.60 -10.38 -1.54
CA SER A 113 9.71 -10.54 -0.59
C SER A 113 10.70 -9.38 -0.66
N ALA A 114 11.02 -8.86 -1.84
CA ALA A 114 11.85 -7.66 -1.99
C ALA A 114 11.19 -6.41 -1.36
N LEU A 115 9.88 -6.24 -1.56
CA LEU A 115 9.12 -5.14 -0.95
C LEU A 115 9.05 -5.28 0.57
N GLN A 116 8.79 -6.50 1.07
CA GLN A 116 8.78 -6.78 2.50
C GLN A 116 10.14 -6.53 3.13
N GLY A 117 11.24 -6.97 2.51
CA GLY A 117 12.59 -6.69 3.00
C GLY A 117 12.90 -5.18 3.03
N THR A 118 12.56 -4.46 1.94
CA THR A 118 12.82 -3.01 1.85
C THR A 118 12.03 -2.20 2.88
N HIS A 119 10.84 -2.66 3.26
CA HIS A 119 9.93 -1.96 4.17
C HIS A 119 9.79 -2.65 5.53
N ALA A 120 10.62 -3.65 5.83
CA ALA A 120 10.55 -4.42 7.07
C ALA A 120 10.59 -3.51 8.29
N TRP A 121 11.40 -2.45 8.24
CA TRP A 121 11.56 -1.47 9.30
C TRP A 121 10.25 -0.79 9.74
N ILE A 122 9.31 -0.54 8.83
CA ILE A 122 8.03 0.11 9.14
C ILE A 122 6.92 -0.92 9.35
N LEU A 123 6.97 -2.05 8.63
CA LEU A 123 5.99 -3.13 8.76
C LEU A 123 6.09 -3.85 10.12
N GLN A 124 7.26 -3.82 10.76
CA GLN A 124 7.45 -4.38 12.11
C GLN A 124 6.96 -3.44 13.22
N VAL A 125 6.62 -2.18 12.92
CA VAL A 125 6.08 -1.25 13.93
C VAL A 125 4.62 -1.64 14.21
N PRO A 126 4.26 -1.98 15.48
CA PRO A 126 2.88 -2.32 15.82
C PRO A 126 1.93 -1.17 15.47
N SER A 127 0.72 -1.48 15.01
CA SER A 127 -0.26 -0.44 14.64
C SER A 127 -0.61 0.48 15.80
N GLU A 128 -0.55 0.00 17.03
CA GLU A 128 -0.77 0.79 18.25
C GLU A 128 0.32 1.83 18.48
N ARG A 129 1.49 1.67 17.84
CA ARG A 129 2.68 2.51 18.01
C ARG A 129 3.15 3.15 16.69
N LEU A 130 2.30 3.16 15.66
CA LEU A 130 2.53 3.83 14.38
C LEU A 130 2.23 5.34 14.44
N ALA A 131 2.40 5.95 15.62
CA ALA A 131 2.37 7.39 15.79
C ALA A 131 3.80 7.91 15.79
N MET A 132 4.01 9.05 15.10
CA MET A 132 5.30 9.73 15.13
C MET A 132 5.24 10.93 16.07
N ASP A 133 6.06 10.90 17.10
CA ASP A 133 6.07 11.89 18.16
C ASP A 133 7.31 12.79 18.06
N PHE A 134 7.08 14.09 17.89
CA PHE A 134 8.12 15.11 17.90
C PHE A 134 8.28 15.62 19.34
N HIS A 135 9.36 15.21 20.01
CA HIS A 135 9.55 15.48 21.43
C HIS A 135 10.25 16.83 21.66
N GLU A 136 11.30 17.09 20.90
CA GLU A 136 12.15 18.26 21.08
C GLU A 136 12.61 18.78 19.71
N VAL A 137 12.45 20.09 19.52
CA VAL A 137 12.83 20.79 18.29
C VAL A 137 13.68 21.99 18.67
N LEU A 138 15.00 21.85 18.58
CA LEU A 138 15.96 22.90 18.91
C LEU A 138 16.33 23.64 17.63
N ALA A 139 15.76 24.83 17.43
CA ALA A 139 16.01 25.67 16.28
C ALA A 139 17.17 26.64 16.53
N ASP A 140 18.08 26.73 15.55
CA ASP A 140 19.12 27.76 15.50
C ASP A 140 18.55 29.05 14.91
N LEU A 141 18.30 30.03 15.79
CA LEU A 141 17.72 31.33 15.40
C LEU A 141 18.65 32.17 14.51
N GLY A 142 19.96 31.88 14.46
CA GLY A 142 20.92 32.53 13.56
C GLY A 142 20.87 32.00 12.12
N SER A 143 20.19 30.89 11.88
CA SER A 143 20.23 30.14 10.61
C SER A 143 19.05 30.42 9.66
N LYS A 144 18.41 31.59 9.79
CA LYS A 144 17.20 31.93 9.04
C LYS A 144 17.44 31.97 7.52
N THR A 145 16.73 31.10 6.81
CA THR A 145 16.70 31.09 5.33
C THR A 145 15.85 32.21 4.76
N LEU A 146 16.05 32.55 3.48
CA LEU A 146 15.19 33.48 2.72
C LEU A 146 13.71 33.08 2.74
N SER A 147 13.43 31.78 2.90
CA SER A 147 12.07 31.23 3.00
C SER A 147 11.42 31.36 4.38
N GLY A 148 12.15 31.90 5.37
CA GLY A 148 11.69 32.04 6.76
C GLY A 148 11.78 30.76 7.59
N LEU A 149 12.54 29.76 7.13
CA LEU A 149 12.81 28.51 7.86
C LEU A 149 14.15 28.58 8.58
N PHE A 150 14.28 27.86 9.69
CA PHE A 150 15.48 27.77 10.51
C PHE A 150 16.00 26.32 10.51
N HIS A 151 17.31 26.14 10.58
CA HIS A 151 17.88 24.84 10.89
C HIS A 151 17.48 24.43 12.30
N ALA A 152 17.07 23.17 12.46
CA ALA A 152 16.71 22.62 13.75
C ALA A 152 17.18 21.18 13.90
N TRP A 153 17.53 20.83 15.13
CA TRP A 153 17.72 19.46 15.57
C TRP A 153 16.41 18.93 16.13
N VAL A 154 15.91 17.86 15.52
CA VAL A 154 14.59 17.31 15.81
C VAL A 154 14.74 15.92 16.41
N ARG A 155 14.21 15.74 17.61
CA ARG A 155 14.09 14.44 18.27
C ARG A 155 12.71 13.85 17.97
N ALA A 156 12.69 12.77 17.20
CA ALA A 156 11.46 12.08 16.82
C ALA A 156 11.43 10.65 17.36
N GLY A 157 10.24 10.19 17.72
CA GLY A 157 9.94 8.82 18.12
C GLY A 157 9.01 8.13 17.13
N LEU A 158 9.25 6.84 16.87
CA LEU A 158 8.36 5.97 16.08
C LEU A 158 8.50 4.52 16.58
N GLY A 159 7.41 3.85 16.93
CA GLY A 159 7.45 2.44 17.33
C GLY A 159 8.33 2.13 18.56
N GLY A 160 8.54 3.11 19.45
CA GLY A 160 9.45 2.98 20.60
C GLY A 160 10.93 3.27 20.29
N ARG A 161 11.31 3.47 19.03
CA ARG A 161 12.64 3.93 18.64
C ARG A 161 12.68 5.46 18.67
N ARG A 162 13.83 6.02 19.08
CA ARG A 162 14.07 7.47 19.09
C ARG A 162 15.29 7.80 18.27
N LEU A 163 15.19 8.84 17.45
CA LEU A 163 16.29 9.34 16.62
C LEU A 163 16.34 10.86 16.67
N VAL A 164 17.53 11.40 16.40
CA VAL A 164 17.77 12.82 16.23
C VAL A 164 18.20 13.06 14.79
N PHE A 165 17.58 14.02 14.12
CA PHE A 165 17.94 14.40 12.76
C PHE A 165 17.92 15.93 12.59
N GLY A 166 18.72 16.42 11.65
CA GLY A 166 18.70 17.83 11.24
C GLY A 166 17.62 18.10 10.20
N GLY A 167 16.90 19.21 10.33
CA GLY A 167 15.84 19.61 9.41
C GLY A 167 15.65 21.12 9.33
N LEU A 168 14.75 21.56 8.46
CA LEU A 168 14.33 22.96 8.36
C LEU A 168 12.93 23.11 8.95
N VAL A 169 12.78 24.01 9.92
CA VAL A 169 11.53 24.23 10.67
C VAL A 169 11.12 25.69 10.54
N GLY A 170 9.84 25.94 10.24
CA GLY A 170 9.25 27.27 10.37
C GLY A 170 8.73 27.49 11.79
N LEU A 171 9.01 28.64 12.39
CA LEU A 171 8.54 28.97 13.75
C LEU A 171 7.16 29.65 13.75
N GLU A 172 6.80 30.31 12.65
CA GLU A 172 5.48 30.91 12.45
C GLU A 172 4.48 29.86 11.93
N PRO A 173 3.19 29.88 12.30
CA PRO A 173 2.21 28.85 11.92
C PRO A 173 2.17 28.53 10.42
N THR A 174 2.25 29.56 9.58
CA THR A 174 2.23 29.42 8.10
C THR A 174 3.52 28.83 7.54
N THR A 175 4.66 29.12 8.17
CA THR A 175 5.96 28.54 7.80
C THR A 175 6.10 27.12 8.35
N LEU A 176 5.60 26.87 9.56
CA LEU A 176 5.57 25.57 10.22
C LEU A 176 4.76 24.58 9.38
N ALA A 177 3.52 24.94 9.04
CA ALA A 177 2.63 24.13 8.20
C ALA A 177 3.28 23.75 6.86
N ARG A 178 4.07 24.66 6.27
CA ARG A 178 4.82 24.39 5.02
C ARG A 178 6.05 23.51 5.24
N SER A 179 6.69 23.57 6.40
CA SER A 179 7.85 22.73 6.75
C SER A 179 7.48 21.31 7.19
N LEU A 180 6.29 21.12 7.79
CA LEU A 180 5.86 19.83 8.37
C LEU A 180 5.96 18.63 7.41
N PRO A 181 5.45 18.70 6.14
CA PRO A 181 5.59 17.58 5.21
C PRO A 181 7.05 17.20 4.92
N ARG A 182 7.95 18.19 4.89
CA ARG A 182 9.38 17.96 4.68
C ARG A 182 10.03 17.33 5.91
N LEU A 183 9.66 17.79 7.10
CA LEU A 183 10.13 17.21 8.37
C LEU A 183 9.69 15.76 8.53
N LEU A 184 8.44 15.43 8.21
CA LEU A 184 7.93 14.06 8.21
C LEU A 184 8.72 13.16 7.25
N ALA A 185 8.95 13.63 6.01
CA ALA A 185 9.74 12.87 5.03
C ALA A 185 11.19 12.66 5.49
N GLN A 186 11.80 13.67 6.10
CA GLN A 186 13.15 13.59 6.67
C GLN A 186 13.20 12.60 7.85
N ALA A 187 12.22 12.63 8.74
CA ALA A 187 12.10 11.70 9.86
C ALA A 187 11.99 10.26 9.36
N LEU A 188 11.07 9.97 8.42
CA LEU A 188 10.91 8.62 7.85
C LEU A 188 12.20 8.13 7.18
N ARG A 189 12.91 9.01 6.47
CA ARG A 189 14.21 8.69 5.88
C ARG A 189 15.25 8.36 6.97
N ALA A 190 15.31 9.13 8.05
CA ALA A 190 16.22 8.90 9.17
C ALA A 190 15.92 7.56 9.86
N PHE A 191 14.64 7.24 10.13
CA PHE A 191 14.24 5.95 10.69
C PHE A 191 14.60 4.78 9.78
N ARG A 192 14.39 4.92 8.47
CA ARG A 192 14.80 3.90 7.51
C ARG A 192 16.31 3.68 7.53
N LEU A 193 17.11 4.76 7.51
CA LEU A 193 18.58 4.65 7.54
C LEU A 193 19.07 4.01 8.84
N ALA A 194 18.51 4.42 9.99
CA ALA A 194 18.83 3.81 11.27
C ALA A 194 18.42 2.33 11.34
N ALA A 195 17.30 1.94 10.73
CA ALA A 195 16.91 0.53 10.67
C ALA A 195 17.87 -0.32 9.81
N LEU A 196 18.43 0.27 8.75
CA LEU A 196 19.43 -0.41 7.92
C LEU A 196 20.77 -0.56 8.64
N ALA A 197 21.19 0.45 9.41
CA ALA A 197 22.44 0.42 10.17
C ALA A 197 22.42 -0.61 11.32
N GLU A 198 21.28 -0.76 12.03
CA GLU A 198 21.14 -1.78 13.09
C GLU A 198 21.24 -3.22 12.53
N GLY A 199 20.80 -3.44 11.29
CA GLY A 199 20.92 -4.75 10.63
C GLY A 199 22.34 -5.11 10.19
N GLU A 200 23.29 -4.17 10.20
CA GLU A 200 24.71 -4.43 9.85
C GLU A 200 25.57 -4.77 11.08
N LEU A 201 25.17 -4.35 12.28
CA LEU A 201 25.89 -4.61 13.54
C LEU A 201 25.54 -5.96 14.18
N GLU A 202 24.50 -6.64 13.69
CA GLU A 202 24.10 -7.99 14.09
C GLU A 202 24.58 -9.04 13.05
N GLY A 203 25.83 -8.93 12.59
CA GLY A 203 26.54 -9.91 11.77
C GLY A 203 27.74 -10.50 12.54
N PRO A 204 28.02 -11.81 12.39
CA PRO A 204 28.74 -12.67 13.35
C PRO A 204 30.19 -12.29 13.66
#